data_AF-A0A5J4TJ96-F1
#
_entry.id   AF-A0A5J4TJ96-F1
#
_cell.length_a   1.000
_cell.length_b   1.000
_cell.length_c   1.000
_cell.angle_alpha   90.00
_cell.angle_beta   90.00
_cell.angle_gamma   90.00
#
_symmetry.space_group_name_H-M   'P 1'
#
loop_
_entity.id
_entity.type
_entity.pdbx_description
1 polymer ?
#
loop_
_entity_poly.entity_id
_entity_poly.type
_entity_poly.pdbx_seq_one_letter_code
_entity_poly.pdbx_strand_id
1 'polypeptide(L)'
;GDANGIGGSALYFQSGSSIGDSVLINGSSKFQQCKCSDGDGGAIYAKIEQNGSLEISGGIVFEQCESQQSTSSQKGGRGGAIYADINFGSQVSFVISDALFSKCKALSLSTTSSRGFGGGLFVAGTGDYDVQSYGLDFRGIKIDQNSADKEGLSIYIVMSKIKEFCQSGTAGGYVKGNYNDRTSYLDELVGIPLNINQFNQLQLSQVLDQQYHLQYYWSQIVTLSKALAVVNESDIDEPIKMKIDGQNMNNENFSVKIIDLGQKSSKQTNMGLRQPFSNFIRLQPNHQLTKVTQTQYINQQELIYPPEDQQSNPISIQGQPQSQQSASFKINDLTFIDYNNNQYGILASNERRIFAGIGGKEGKVMNLEIQIIQPEGIEEEEEQKEEEEEEVIVEKVIVPAPKEGLSIYIVMSKIKEFCQSGTAGGLALLALFISLLTCCCLFLSCP
;
A
#
# COMPACT_ATOMS: atom_id res chain seq x y z
N GLY A 1 -9.73 -28.19 2.15
CA GLY A 1 -10.74 -27.18 2.44
C GLY A 1 -12.03 -27.53 1.74
N ASP A 2 -13.08 -26.77 2.00
CA ASP A 2 -14.35 -26.85 1.29
C ASP A 2 -14.44 -25.78 0.17
N ALA A 3 -15.53 -25.79 -0.59
CA ALA A 3 -15.76 -24.80 -1.65
C ALA A 3 -15.95 -23.34 -1.14
N ASN A 4 -15.96 -23.14 0.17
CA ASN A 4 -16.05 -21.82 0.81
C ASN A 4 -14.69 -21.27 1.22
N GLY A 5 -13.59 -21.99 0.98
CA GLY A 5 -12.28 -21.57 1.46
C GLY A 5 -12.03 -21.95 2.92
N ILE A 6 -12.90 -22.77 3.51
CA ILE A 6 -12.78 -23.16 4.91
C ILE A 6 -12.00 -24.47 5.00
N GLY A 7 -10.96 -24.49 5.83
CA GLY A 7 -10.42 -25.76 6.33
C GLY A 7 -8.94 -25.69 6.66
N GLY A 8 -8.60 -26.11 7.87
CA GLY A 8 -7.26 -26.53 8.25
C GLY A 8 -7.17 -28.05 8.10
N SER A 9 -6.07 -28.57 7.52
CA SER A 9 -5.98 -30.01 7.28
C SER A 9 -5.90 -30.83 8.57
N ALA A 10 -5.53 -30.21 9.68
CA ALA A 10 -5.40 -30.85 10.99
C ALA A 10 -6.51 -30.42 11.95
N LEU A 11 -6.83 -29.12 12.01
CA LEU A 11 -7.81 -28.60 12.96
C LEU A 11 -8.67 -27.49 12.34
N TYR A 12 -9.98 -27.63 12.51
CA TYR A 12 -10.95 -26.57 12.31
C TYR A 12 -11.53 -26.20 13.67
N PHE A 13 -11.40 -24.93 14.04
CA PHE A 13 -11.97 -24.37 15.25
C PHE A 13 -12.90 -23.22 14.89
N GLN A 14 -14.10 -23.22 15.47
CA GLN A 14 -15.02 -22.10 15.43
C GLN A 14 -15.65 -21.95 16.82
N SER A 15 -15.41 -20.81 17.46
CA SER A 15 -16.19 -20.44 18.65
C SER A 15 -17.49 -19.75 18.23
N GLY A 16 -18.58 -20.00 18.95
CA GLY A 16 -19.90 -19.47 18.59
C GLY A 16 -20.88 -19.35 19.76
N SER A 17 -20.46 -19.66 20.99
CA SER A 17 -21.31 -19.58 22.18
C SER A 17 -21.04 -18.30 22.98
N SER A 18 -22.07 -17.74 23.63
CA SER A 18 -21.93 -16.59 24.54
C SER A 18 -21.13 -16.90 25.80
N ILE A 19 -20.90 -18.18 26.09
CA ILE A 19 -20.17 -18.67 27.28
C ILE A 19 -18.65 -18.71 27.02
N GLY A 20 -18.23 -18.66 25.75
CA GLY A 20 -16.83 -18.69 25.33
C GLY A 20 -16.31 -20.11 25.14
N ASP A 21 -15.84 -20.42 23.93
CA ASP A 21 -15.23 -21.71 23.60
C ASP A 21 -13.71 -21.57 23.63
N SER A 22 -13.00 -22.48 24.29
CA SER A 22 -11.54 -22.38 24.47
C SER A 22 -10.81 -23.62 23.96
N VAL A 23 -9.73 -23.41 23.19
CA VAL A 23 -8.83 -24.46 22.71
C VAL A 23 -7.41 -24.14 23.16
N LEU A 24 -6.75 -25.11 23.79
CA LEU A 24 -5.34 -25.08 24.14
C LEU A 24 -4.59 -26.16 23.35
N ILE A 25 -3.59 -25.74 22.56
CA ILE A 25 -2.67 -26.63 21.86
C ILE A 25 -1.33 -26.55 22.60
N ASN A 26 -0.97 -27.61 23.31
CA ASN A 26 0.25 -27.67 24.11
C ASN A 26 1.06 -28.96 23.92
N GLY A 27 2.20 -29.06 24.61
CA GLY A 27 2.92 -30.32 24.77
C GLY A 27 3.87 -30.70 23.62
N SER A 28 4.58 -29.74 23.03
CA SER A 28 5.59 -29.96 21.97
C SER A 28 5.08 -30.76 20.75
N SER A 29 3.79 -30.63 20.45
CA SER A 29 3.16 -31.23 19.27
C SER A 29 3.74 -30.65 17.98
N LYS A 30 3.74 -31.46 16.91
CA LYS A 30 4.24 -31.05 15.59
C LYS A 30 3.17 -31.22 14.52
N PHE A 31 2.90 -30.15 13.78
CA PHE A 31 2.11 -30.13 12.56
C PHE A 31 3.09 -30.12 11.38
N GLN A 32 3.40 -31.31 10.86
CA GLN A 32 4.37 -31.47 9.77
C GLN A 32 3.63 -31.75 8.46
N GLN A 33 3.98 -31.00 7.42
CA GLN A 33 3.45 -31.21 6.06
C GLN A 33 1.91 -31.19 5.99
N CYS A 34 1.27 -30.41 6.86
CA CYS A 34 -0.17 -30.18 6.82
C CYS A 34 -0.50 -29.34 5.58
N LYS A 35 -1.21 -29.93 4.62
CA LYS A 35 -1.55 -29.28 3.36
C LYS A 35 -3.05 -29.14 3.23
N CYS A 36 -3.50 -27.91 3.02
CA CYS A 36 -4.88 -27.64 2.69
C CYS A 36 -4.99 -27.07 1.27
N SER A 37 -5.59 -27.85 0.37
CA SER A 37 -6.09 -27.36 -0.92
C SER A 37 -7.51 -26.85 -0.74
N ASP A 38 -7.88 -25.80 -1.47
CA ASP A 38 -9.21 -25.16 -1.44
C ASP A 38 -9.60 -24.51 -0.12
N GLY A 39 -8.72 -24.46 0.88
CA GLY A 39 -8.97 -23.83 2.18
C GLY A 39 -7.88 -22.85 2.58
N ASP A 40 -8.20 -21.97 3.53
CA ASP A 40 -7.23 -21.14 4.23
C ASP A 40 -6.71 -21.88 5.48
N GLY A 41 -5.46 -21.67 5.88
CA GLY A 41 -4.84 -22.41 6.99
C GLY A 41 -4.36 -23.79 6.54
N GLY A 42 -3.05 -24.00 6.36
CA GLY A 42 -2.55 -25.32 5.98
C GLY A 42 -2.82 -26.38 7.06
N ALA A 43 -2.55 -26.04 8.31
CA ALA A 43 -2.81 -26.90 9.47
C ALA A 43 -4.10 -26.52 10.20
N ILE A 44 -4.26 -25.23 10.54
CA ILE A 44 -5.33 -24.76 11.41
C ILE A 44 -6.12 -23.66 10.71
N TYR A 45 -7.44 -23.84 10.67
CA TYR A 45 -8.40 -22.78 10.41
C TYR A 45 -9.09 -22.45 11.73
N ALA A 46 -8.97 -21.22 12.19
CA ALA A 46 -9.56 -20.74 13.43
C ALA A 46 -10.53 -19.60 13.14
N LYS A 47 -11.75 -19.71 13.65
CA LYS A 47 -12.74 -18.65 13.67
C LYS A 47 -13.06 -18.32 15.13
N ILE A 48 -12.59 -17.17 15.60
CA ILE A 48 -12.60 -16.78 17.02
C ILE A 48 -13.60 -15.64 17.21
N GLU A 49 -14.79 -16.00 17.67
CA GLU A 49 -15.91 -15.11 17.98
C GLU A 49 -16.35 -15.28 19.45
N GLN A 50 -17.03 -14.27 20.01
CA GLN A 50 -17.81 -14.36 21.26
C GLN A 50 -17.10 -15.07 22.44
N ASN A 51 -16.22 -14.38 23.17
CA ASN A 51 -15.51 -14.95 24.33
C ASN A 51 -14.62 -16.17 23.98
N GLY A 52 -14.39 -16.44 22.69
CA GLY A 52 -13.55 -17.52 22.20
C GLY A 52 -12.07 -17.31 22.52
N SER A 53 -11.38 -18.41 22.82
CA SER A 53 -9.93 -18.42 23.09
C SER A 53 -9.20 -19.51 22.32
N LEU A 54 -8.10 -19.16 21.67
CA LEU A 54 -7.12 -20.10 21.13
C LEU A 54 -5.75 -19.80 21.74
N GLU A 55 -5.19 -20.77 22.46
CA GLU A 55 -3.83 -20.68 22.99
C GLU A 55 -2.93 -21.76 22.38
N ILE A 56 -1.75 -21.36 21.92
CA ILE A 56 -0.71 -22.24 21.38
C ILE A 56 0.57 -22.04 22.20
N SER A 57 0.99 -23.08 22.91
CA SER A 57 2.10 -22.98 23.88
C SER A 57 2.89 -24.28 24.01
N GLY A 58 4.06 -24.23 24.67
CA GLY A 58 4.85 -25.44 24.96
C GLY A 58 5.64 -26.00 23.77
N GLY A 59 6.17 -25.13 22.90
CA GLY A 59 7.11 -25.49 21.85
C GLY A 59 6.46 -26.20 20.66
N ILE A 60 5.28 -25.73 20.24
CA ILE A 60 4.58 -26.29 19.07
C ILE A 60 5.37 -26.01 17.81
N VAL A 61 5.41 -26.95 16.87
CA VAL A 61 6.09 -26.76 15.58
C VAL A 61 5.10 -26.92 14.44
N PHE A 62 4.99 -25.89 13.60
CA PHE A 62 4.39 -25.93 12.28
C PHE A 62 5.54 -25.98 11.27
N GLU A 63 5.72 -27.12 10.61
CA GLU A 63 6.82 -27.34 9.68
C GLU A 63 6.28 -27.76 8.31
N GLN A 64 6.67 -27.03 7.27
CA GLN A 64 6.28 -27.33 5.88
C GLN A 64 4.74 -27.39 5.67
N CYS A 65 3.98 -26.66 6.48
CA CYS A 65 2.54 -26.50 6.26
C CYS A 65 2.26 -25.65 5.01
N GLU A 66 1.20 -25.97 4.29
CA GLU A 66 0.88 -25.31 3.03
C GLU A 66 -0.63 -25.04 2.91
N SER A 67 -0.98 -23.81 2.55
CA SER A 67 -2.33 -23.40 2.17
C SER A 67 -2.31 -23.03 0.70
N GLN A 68 -3.13 -23.69 -0.11
CA GLN A 68 -3.13 -23.53 -1.56
C GLN A 68 -4.49 -23.06 -2.08
N GLN A 69 -4.47 -21.99 -2.86
CA GLN A 69 -5.66 -21.50 -3.56
C GLN A 69 -6.22 -22.57 -4.51
N SER A 70 -7.54 -22.73 -4.50
CA SER A 70 -8.32 -23.55 -5.42
C SER A 70 -8.29 -23.03 -6.85
N THR A 71 -8.10 -23.90 -7.83
CA THR A 71 -8.34 -23.56 -9.24
C THR A 71 -9.81 -23.36 -9.56
N SER A 72 -10.70 -24.12 -8.92
CA SER A 72 -12.13 -24.15 -9.25
C SER A 72 -12.93 -23.07 -8.51
N SER A 73 -12.69 -22.90 -7.20
CA SER A 73 -13.41 -21.92 -6.39
C SER A 73 -12.70 -20.57 -6.29
N GLN A 74 -11.40 -20.50 -6.66
CA GLN A 74 -10.53 -19.33 -6.46
C GLN A 74 -10.42 -18.89 -4.98
N LYS A 75 -10.78 -19.76 -4.03
CA LYS A 75 -10.69 -19.56 -2.57
C LYS A 75 -9.54 -20.35 -1.97
N GLY A 76 -9.24 -20.11 -0.69
CA GLY A 76 -8.10 -20.69 0.01
C GLY A 76 -6.79 -19.96 -0.28
N GLY A 77 -5.68 -20.49 0.23
CA GLY A 77 -4.34 -19.96 -0.06
C GLY A 77 -3.85 -18.84 0.87
N ARG A 78 -4.52 -18.58 1.99
CA ARG A 78 -4.03 -17.68 3.06
C ARG A 78 -3.56 -18.50 4.26
N GLY A 79 -2.57 -18.02 4.99
CA GLY A 79 -2.13 -18.63 6.25
C GLY A 79 -1.53 -20.01 6.03
N GLY A 80 -0.27 -20.11 5.62
CA GLY A 80 0.30 -21.40 5.22
C GLY A 80 0.31 -22.44 6.34
N ALA A 81 0.38 -22.05 7.61
CA ALA A 81 0.08 -22.93 8.74
C ALA A 81 -1.27 -22.60 9.37
N ILE A 82 -1.48 -21.34 9.75
CA ILE A 82 -2.67 -20.91 10.49
C ILE A 82 -3.36 -19.77 9.75
N TYR A 83 -4.66 -19.93 9.56
CA TYR A 83 -5.57 -18.85 9.24
C TYR A 83 -6.47 -18.58 10.44
N ALA A 84 -6.57 -17.31 10.86
CA ALA A 84 -7.44 -16.87 11.95
C ALA A 84 -8.38 -15.76 11.48
N ASP A 85 -9.69 -15.98 11.58
CA ASP A 85 -10.76 -14.98 11.41
C ASP A 85 -11.34 -14.63 12.78
N ILE A 86 -11.16 -13.37 13.19
CA ILE A 86 -11.40 -12.93 14.57
C ILE A 86 -12.46 -11.82 14.60
N ASN A 87 -13.41 -11.92 15.51
CA ASN A 87 -14.26 -10.78 15.84
C ASN A 87 -13.58 -9.89 16.89
N PHE A 88 -12.75 -8.96 16.43
CA PHE A 88 -12.00 -8.02 17.27
C PHE A 88 -12.88 -7.12 18.13
N GLY A 89 -14.14 -6.90 17.74
CA GLY A 89 -15.11 -6.12 18.50
C GLY A 89 -15.73 -6.86 19.69
N SER A 90 -15.37 -8.13 19.89
CA SER A 90 -15.78 -8.93 21.05
C SER A 90 -14.60 -9.24 21.95
N GLN A 91 -14.85 -9.62 23.21
CA GLN A 91 -13.80 -10.13 24.07
C GLN A 91 -13.35 -11.48 23.51
N VAL A 92 -12.14 -11.55 22.97
CA VAL A 92 -11.58 -12.77 22.34
C VAL A 92 -10.11 -12.88 22.74
N SER A 93 -9.58 -14.10 22.67
CA SER A 93 -8.18 -14.38 22.93
C SER A 93 -7.56 -15.23 21.83
N PHE A 94 -6.42 -14.80 21.30
CA PHE A 94 -5.54 -15.59 20.45
C PHE A 94 -4.09 -15.35 20.85
N VAL A 95 -3.52 -16.33 21.54
CA VAL A 95 -2.20 -16.24 22.15
C VAL A 95 -1.30 -17.34 21.60
N ILE A 96 -0.12 -16.95 21.13
CA ILE A 96 0.96 -17.85 20.73
C ILE A 96 2.18 -17.52 21.59
N SER A 97 2.38 -18.28 22.66
CA SER A 97 3.42 -18.04 23.66
C SER A 97 4.71 -18.84 23.43
N ASP A 98 4.65 -19.95 22.67
CA ASP A 98 5.84 -20.64 22.17
C ASP A 98 5.49 -21.55 20.98
N ALA A 99 5.75 -21.07 19.77
CA ALA A 99 5.59 -21.88 18.55
C ALA A 99 6.60 -21.50 17.46
N LEU A 100 7.07 -22.50 16.72
CA LEU A 100 7.91 -22.33 15.53
C LEU A 100 7.07 -22.53 14.25
N PHE A 101 7.15 -21.57 13.34
CA PHE A 101 6.65 -21.65 11.97
C PHE A 101 7.87 -21.72 11.04
N SER A 102 8.13 -22.92 10.51
CA SER A 102 9.28 -23.17 9.63
C SER A 102 8.82 -23.68 8.27
N LYS A 103 9.29 -23.01 7.20
CA LYS A 103 9.06 -23.41 5.80
C LYS A 103 7.58 -23.53 5.43
N CYS A 104 6.71 -22.80 6.11
CA CYS A 104 5.29 -22.75 5.80
C CYS A 104 5.02 -21.88 4.57
N LYS A 105 3.97 -22.23 3.80
CA LYS A 105 3.71 -21.63 2.49
C LYS A 105 2.26 -21.22 2.27
N ALA A 106 2.04 -19.98 1.85
CA ALA A 106 0.75 -19.49 1.36
C ALA A 106 0.81 -19.29 -0.16
N LEU A 107 0.08 -20.13 -0.91
CA LEU A 107 0.17 -20.19 -2.36
C LEU A 107 -1.08 -19.64 -3.04
N SER A 108 -0.87 -18.84 -4.08
CA SER A 108 -1.88 -18.23 -4.94
C SER A 108 -1.68 -18.66 -6.38
N LEU A 109 -2.74 -19.16 -7.01
CA LEU A 109 -2.74 -19.53 -8.42
C LEU A 109 -3.06 -18.35 -9.35
N SER A 110 -3.55 -17.24 -8.77
CA SER A 110 -3.85 -16.01 -9.52
C SER A 110 -2.84 -14.89 -9.22
N THR A 111 -2.48 -14.16 -10.28
CA THR A 111 -1.67 -12.94 -10.16
C THR A 111 -2.44 -11.76 -9.58
N THR A 112 -3.78 -11.79 -9.60
CA THR A 112 -4.65 -10.65 -9.22
C THR A 112 -5.46 -10.86 -7.95
N SER A 113 -5.51 -12.08 -7.41
CA SER A 113 -6.33 -12.39 -6.23
C SER A 113 -5.69 -11.95 -4.91
N SER A 114 -6.51 -11.66 -3.91
CA SER A 114 -6.10 -11.38 -2.52
C SER A 114 -5.78 -12.67 -1.74
N ARG A 115 -5.12 -13.64 -2.38
CA ARG A 115 -4.66 -14.92 -1.81
C ARG A 115 -3.13 -14.99 -1.85
N GLY A 116 -2.54 -15.96 -1.16
CA GLY A 116 -1.08 -16.11 -1.08
C GLY A 116 -0.42 -15.14 -0.10
N PHE A 117 -1.09 -14.84 1.02
CA PHE A 117 -0.60 -13.96 2.08
C PHE A 117 -0.38 -14.74 3.38
N GLY A 118 0.64 -14.37 4.15
CA GLY A 118 0.91 -14.95 5.47
C GLY A 118 1.40 -16.39 5.38
N GLY A 119 2.68 -16.59 5.01
CA GLY A 119 3.22 -17.94 4.78
C GLY A 119 3.17 -18.84 6.02
N GLY A 120 3.31 -18.30 7.22
CA GLY A 120 3.05 -19.00 8.48
C GLY A 120 1.65 -18.71 9.01
N LEU A 121 1.35 -17.43 9.25
CA LEU A 121 0.17 -16.96 9.94
C LEU A 121 -0.54 -15.87 9.15
N PHE A 122 -1.85 -16.03 8.95
CA PHE A 122 -2.73 -14.97 8.45
C PHE A 122 -3.79 -14.67 9.50
N VAL A 123 -3.83 -13.44 10.00
CA VAL A 123 -4.83 -12.98 10.98
C VAL A 123 -5.68 -11.90 10.34
N ALA A 124 -6.99 -12.06 10.40
CA ALA A 124 -7.91 -11.06 9.92
C ALA A 124 -9.20 -11.06 10.72
N GLY A 125 -10.07 -10.09 10.47
CA GLY A 125 -11.30 -10.03 11.24
C GLY A 125 -12.17 -8.82 10.98
N THR A 126 -13.22 -8.74 11.79
CA THR A 126 -14.16 -7.61 11.84
C THR A 126 -14.14 -6.97 13.23
N GLY A 127 -14.68 -5.75 13.34
CA GLY A 127 -14.65 -4.98 14.58
C GLY A 127 -13.31 -4.29 14.83
N ASP A 128 -13.26 -3.51 15.90
CA ASP A 128 -12.08 -2.76 16.32
C ASP A 128 -11.46 -3.42 17.55
N TYR A 129 -10.18 -3.79 17.44
CA TYR A 129 -9.46 -4.44 18.53
C TYR A 129 -9.20 -3.47 19.68
N ASP A 130 -9.61 -3.86 20.89
CA ASP A 130 -9.24 -3.18 22.12
C ASP A 130 -7.90 -3.70 22.65
N VAL A 131 -6.85 -2.89 22.53
CA VAL A 131 -5.51 -3.22 23.03
C VAL A 131 -5.44 -3.40 24.55
N GLN A 132 -6.40 -2.86 25.32
CA GLN A 132 -6.48 -3.04 26.77
C GLN A 132 -7.00 -4.43 27.16
N SER A 133 -7.58 -5.17 26.21
CA SER A 133 -8.01 -6.55 26.43
C SER A 133 -6.84 -7.51 26.61
N TYR A 134 -5.66 -7.18 26.06
CA TYR A 134 -4.51 -8.08 25.92
C TYR A 134 -4.83 -9.43 25.26
N GLY A 135 -5.96 -9.51 24.52
CA GLY A 135 -6.42 -10.75 23.91
C GLY A 135 -5.55 -11.26 22.77
N LEU A 136 -4.70 -10.44 22.16
CA LEU A 136 -3.80 -10.86 21.09
C LEU A 136 -2.36 -10.79 21.57
N ASP A 137 -1.65 -11.91 21.51
CA ASP A 137 -0.25 -11.98 21.91
C ASP A 137 0.53 -13.00 21.08
N PHE A 138 1.44 -12.49 20.26
CA PHE A 138 2.28 -13.26 19.35
C PHE A 138 3.76 -13.23 19.74
N ARG A 139 4.10 -12.83 20.98
CA ARG A 139 5.48 -12.78 21.48
C ARG A 139 6.24 -14.09 21.35
N GLY A 140 5.53 -15.21 21.42
CA GLY A 140 6.09 -16.56 21.36
C GLY A 140 6.36 -17.09 19.97
N ILE A 141 6.05 -16.34 18.91
CA ILE A 141 6.26 -16.80 17.54
C ILE A 141 7.75 -16.81 17.21
N LYS A 142 8.20 -17.93 16.64
CA LYS A 142 9.49 -18.06 15.96
C LYS A 142 9.23 -18.31 14.48
N ILE A 143 9.81 -17.50 13.61
CA ILE A 143 9.71 -17.64 12.15
C ILE A 143 11.03 -18.11 11.56
N ASP A 144 10.98 -19.01 10.58
CA ASP A 144 12.14 -19.53 9.85
C ASP A 144 11.75 -19.93 8.41
N GLN A 145 12.30 -19.24 7.42
CA GLN A 145 12.19 -19.63 5.99
C GLN A 145 10.74 -19.83 5.48
N ASN A 146 9.77 -19.10 6.00
CA ASN A 146 8.41 -19.12 5.46
C ASN A 146 8.35 -18.36 4.13
N SER A 147 7.33 -18.63 3.32
CA SER A 147 7.13 -17.93 2.05
C SER A 147 5.65 -17.70 1.76
N ALA A 148 5.35 -16.58 1.12
CA ALA A 148 4.02 -16.26 0.63
C ALA A 148 4.14 -15.78 -0.83
N ASP A 149 3.22 -16.18 -1.72
CA ASP A 149 3.28 -15.78 -3.14
C ASP A 149 3.05 -14.27 -3.34
N LYS A 150 2.42 -13.61 -2.35
CA LYS A 150 2.21 -12.16 -2.27
C LYS A 150 3.10 -11.57 -1.18
N GLU A 151 2.54 -11.30 0.00
CA GLU A 151 3.14 -10.45 1.04
C GLU A 151 2.95 -11.08 2.42
N GLY A 152 3.77 -10.66 3.39
CA GLY A 152 3.83 -11.28 4.70
C GLY A 152 4.38 -12.69 4.58
N LEU A 153 5.70 -12.80 4.31
CA LEU A 153 6.40 -14.07 4.14
C LEU A 153 6.10 -15.02 5.30
N SER A 154 6.07 -14.48 6.52
CA SER A 154 5.67 -15.22 7.71
C SER A 154 4.29 -14.82 8.22
N ILE A 155 4.06 -13.54 8.46
CA ILE A 155 2.82 -13.05 9.09
C ILE A 155 2.17 -11.98 8.22
N TYR A 156 0.87 -12.13 7.97
CA TYR A 156 0.04 -11.08 7.39
C TYR A 156 -1.16 -10.77 8.28
N ILE A 157 -1.38 -9.49 8.60
CA ILE A 157 -2.48 -9.05 9.48
C ILE A 157 -3.40 -8.06 8.76
N VAL A 158 -4.71 -8.34 8.78
CA VAL A 158 -5.78 -7.45 8.31
C VAL A 158 -6.61 -7.00 9.52
N MET A 159 -6.35 -5.78 9.99
CA MET A 159 -7.02 -5.26 11.19
C MET A 159 -7.12 -3.72 11.13
N SER A 160 -8.30 -3.16 11.40
CA SER A 160 -8.50 -1.69 11.44
C SER A 160 -7.58 -1.00 12.45
N LYS A 161 -7.39 -1.62 13.62
CA LYS A 161 -6.58 -1.16 14.75
C LYS A 161 -5.14 -1.71 14.77
N ILE A 162 -4.60 -2.05 13.59
CA ILE A 162 -3.27 -2.67 13.49
C ILE A 162 -2.15 -1.77 14.02
N LYS A 163 -2.26 -0.44 13.87
CA LYS A 163 -1.29 0.51 14.39
C LYS A 163 -1.26 0.43 15.91
N GLU A 164 -2.42 0.51 16.56
CA GLU A 164 -2.56 0.41 18.01
C GLU A 164 -2.05 -0.94 18.52
N PHE A 165 -2.36 -2.03 17.82
CA PHE A 165 -1.85 -3.36 18.17
C PHE A 165 -0.32 -3.44 18.07
N CYS A 166 0.28 -2.96 16.98
CA CYS A 166 1.73 -2.95 16.81
C CYS A 166 2.45 -2.01 17.79
N GLN A 167 1.76 -0.97 18.28
CA GLN A 167 2.28 -0.03 19.28
C GLN A 167 2.04 -0.51 20.72
N SER A 168 1.33 -1.63 20.92
CA SER A 168 1.13 -2.21 22.24
C SER A 168 2.44 -2.81 22.79
N GLY A 169 2.68 -2.61 24.09
CA GLY A 169 3.93 -2.99 24.73
C GLY A 169 5.11 -2.09 24.32
N THR A 170 6.28 -2.69 24.10
CA THR A 170 7.51 -1.97 23.70
C THR A 170 8.01 -2.52 22.38
N ALA A 171 8.31 -1.64 21.42
CA ALA A 171 8.97 -1.97 20.15
C ALA A 171 8.32 -3.16 19.39
N GLY A 172 7.00 -3.16 19.25
CA GLY A 172 6.27 -4.23 18.54
C GLY A 172 6.12 -5.53 19.33
N GLY A 173 6.37 -5.52 20.64
CA GLY A 173 6.49 -6.72 21.47
C GLY A 173 5.41 -7.77 21.23
N TYR A 174 4.12 -7.39 21.24
CA TYR A 174 2.99 -8.32 21.07
C TYR A 174 2.86 -8.94 19.67
N VAL A 175 3.64 -8.48 18.67
CA VAL A 175 3.52 -8.91 17.28
C VAL A 175 4.79 -9.59 16.77
N LYS A 176 5.95 -9.13 17.25
CA LYS A 176 7.24 -9.31 16.59
C LYS A 176 7.85 -10.72 16.71
N GLY A 177 7.60 -11.44 17.80
CA GLY A 177 8.23 -12.74 18.03
C GLY A 177 9.78 -12.65 17.98
N ASN A 178 10.42 -13.53 17.21
CA ASN A 178 11.87 -13.52 16.95
C ASN A 178 12.33 -12.61 15.79
N TYR A 179 11.45 -11.81 15.18
CA TYR A 179 11.83 -10.86 14.14
C TYR A 179 12.86 -9.83 14.66
N ASN A 180 13.86 -9.49 13.86
CA ASN A 180 14.92 -8.54 14.21
C ASN A 180 14.84 -7.28 13.34
N ASP A 181 14.72 -6.11 14.00
CA ASP A 181 14.56 -4.80 13.33
C ASP A 181 15.73 -4.39 12.43
N ARG A 182 16.85 -5.11 12.45
CA ARG A 182 18.04 -4.84 11.62
C ARG A 182 18.30 -5.93 10.59
N THR A 183 18.06 -7.20 10.93
CA THR A 183 18.52 -8.33 10.11
C THR A 183 17.41 -9.14 9.45
N SER A 184 16.17 -9.09 9.94
CA SER A 184 15.05 -9.79 9.32
C SER A 184 14.54 -9.01 8.10
N TYR A 185 14.10 -9.68 7.03
CA TYR A 185 13.49 -9.02 5.88
C TYR A 185 12.20 -8.30 6.29
N LEU A 186 11.98 -7.06 5.82
CA LEU A 186 10.78 -6.29 6.20
C LEU A 186 9.48 -7.04 5.83
N ASP A 187 9.49 -7.73 4.69
CA ASP A 187 8.39 -8.49 4.12
C ASP A 187 7.96 -9.70 4.98
N GLU A 188 8.72 -10.05 6.03
CA GLU A 188 8.33 -11.10 6.99
C GLU A 188 7.00 -10.77 7.67
N LEU A 189 6.82 -9.50 8.05
CA LEU A 189 5.69 -9.02 8.83
C LEU A 189 5.02 -7.86 8.09
N VAL A 190 3.86 -8.14 7.49
CA VAL A 190 3.10 -7.15 6.73
C VAL A 190 1.68 -7.07 7.25
N GLY A 191 1.03 -5.92 7.10
CA GLY A 191 -0.39 -5.84 7.32
C GLY A 191 -1.03 -4.59 6.76
N ILE A 192 -2.35 -4.56 6.84
CA ILE A 192 -3.19 -3.53 6.21
C ILE A 192 -4.25 -3.06 7.19
N PRO A 193 -4.43 -1.72 7.36
CA PRO A 193 -5.34 -1.15 8.35
C PRO A 193 -6.80 -1.16 7.88
N LEU A 194 -7.32 -2.35 7.57
CA LEU A 194 -8.68 -2.59 7.08
C LEU A 194 -9.32 -3.74 7.85
N ASN A 195 -10.64 -3.85 7.82
CA ASN A 195 -11.32 -5.10 8.20
C ASN A 195 -11.33 -6.09 7.02
N ILE A 196 -11.60 -7.37 7.30
CA ILE A 196 -11.60 -8.43 6.28
C ILE A 196 -12.62 -8.18 5.15
N ASN A 197 -13.77 -7.57 5.45
CA ASN A 197 -14.79 -7.30 4.44
C ASN A 197 -14.28 -6.30 3.40
N GLN A 198 -13.63 -5.22 3.84
CA GLN A 198 -12.99 -4.25 2.97
C GLN A 198 -11.83 -4.87 2.19
N PHE A 199 -10.96 -5.62 2.88
CA PHE A 199 -9.82 -6.29 2.25
C PHE A 199 -10.24 -7.23 1.11
N ASN A 200 -11.31 -8.01 1.30
CA ASN A 200 -11.82 -8.93 0.30
C ASN A 200 -12.45 -8.23 -0.92
N GLN A 201 -12.79 -6.94 -0.83
CA GLN A 201 -13.33 -6.14 -1.93
C GLN A 201 -12.25 -5.45 -2.77
N LEU A 202 -11.01 -5.37 -2.27
CA LEU A 202 -9.92 -4.70 -2.96
C LEU A 202 -9.29 -5.56 -4.05
N GLN A 203 -8.90 -4.92 -5.15
CA GLN A 203 -7.97 -5.51 -6.11
C GLN A 203 -6.57 -5.59 -5.50
N LEU A 204 -5.75 -6.54 -5.98
CA LEU A 204 -4.40 -6.72 -5.44
C LEU A 204 -3.56 -5.43 -5.48
N SER A 205 -3.61 -4.64 -6.55
CA SER A 205 -2.89 -3.36 -6.64
C SER A 205 -3.27 -2.39 -5.52
N GLN A 206 -4.55 -2.36 -5.14
CA GLN A 206 -5.06 -1.52 -4.05
C GLN A 206 -4.64 -2.06 -2.68
N VAL A 207 -4.57 -3.38 -2.50
CA VAL A 207 -4.01 -4.00 -1.28
C VAL A 207 -2.55 -3.62 -1.13
N LEU A 208 -1.76 -3.80 -2.20
CA LEU A 208 -0.34 -3.48 -2.20
C LEU A 208 -0.10 -1.99 -1.91
N ASP A 209 -0.92 -1.06 -2.41
CA ASP A 209 -0.77 0.38 -2.13
C ASP A 209 -1.14 0.82 -0.69
N GLN A 210 -1.89 -0.01 0.03
CA GLN A 210 -2.47 0.32 1.33
C GLN A 210 -1.88 -0.45 2.50
N GLN A 211 -1.09 -1.49 2.24
CA GLN A 211 -0.38 -2.24 3.27
C GLN A 211 0.90 -1.52 3.73
N TYR A 212 1.41 -1.98 4.87
CA TYR A 212 2.62 -1.48 5.51
C TYR A 212 3.44 -2.65 6.05
N HIS A 213 4.76 -2.51 6.08
CA HIS A 213 5.59 -3.39 6.90
C HIS A 213 5.29 -3.11 8.36
N LEU A 214 5.06 -4.12 9.20
CA LEU A 214 4.60 -3.87 10.57
C LEU A 214 5.63 -3.10 11.40
N GLN A 215 6.92 -3.27 11.10
CA GLN A 215 8.01 -2.51 11.75
C GLN A 215 7.82 -0.99 11.67
N TYR A 216 7.17 -0.50 10.61
CA TYR A 216 6.80 0.90 10.46
C TYR A 216 6.09 1.48 11.70
N TYR A 217 5.24 0.69 12.37
CA TYR A 217 4.43 1.18 13.47
C TYR A 217 5.19 1.30 14.80
N TRP A 218 6.34 0.64 14.96
CA TRP A 218 7.18 0.72 16.17
C TRP A 218 8.56 1.33 15.93
N SER A 219 8.90 1.67 14.69
CA SER A 219 10.10 2.46 14.35
C SER A 219 9.91 3.94 14.63
N GLN A 220 11.03 4.65 14.86
CA GLN A 220 11.05 6.11 14.87
C GLN A 220 11.09 6.63 13.43
N ILE A 221 9.92 7.01 12.91
CA ILE A 221 9.75 7.40 11.51
C ILE A 221 9.95 8.91 11.30
N VAL A 222 10.71 9.24 10.25
CA VAL A 222 10.87 10.60 9.74
C VAL A 222 9.56 11.09 9.14
N THR A 223 9.17 12.32 9.47
CA THR A 223 8.06 13.01 8.79
C THR A 223 8.59 14.17 8.00
N LEU A 224 8.25 14.25 6.71
CA LEU A 224 8.64 15.38 5.86
C LEU A 224 7.51 16.41 5.77
N SER A 225 7.88 17.69 5.78
CA SER A 225 6.97 18.83 5.59
C SER A 225 7.31 19.68 4.36
N LYS A 226 8.58 19.71 3.94
CA LYS A 226 9.03 20.42 2.73
C LYS A 226 10.26 19.74 2.14
N ALA A 227 10.37 19.74 0.81
CA ALA A 227 11.58 19.36 0.10
C ALA A 227 11.84 20.34 -1.05
N LEU A 228 13.05 20.90 -1.08
CA LEU A 228 13.48 21.89 -2.06
C LEU A 228 14.86 21.52 -2.62
N ALA A 229 15.00 21.58 -3.93
CA ALA A 229 16.25 21.58 -4.66
C ALA A 229 16.47 22.97 -5.27
N VAL A 230 17.66 23.54 -5.09
CA VAL A 230 18.08 24.77 -5.77
C VAL A 230 19.16 24.42 -6.77
N VAL A 231 18.89 24.69 -8.04
CA VAL A 231 19.77 24.45 -9.20
C VAL A 231 20.19 25.80 -9.75
N ASN A 232 21.49 26.03 -9.91
CA ASN A 232 22.02 27.25 -10.51
C ASN A 232 22.49 26.94 -11.93
N GLU A 233 21.71 27.35 -12.94
CA GLU A 233 22.07 27.12 -14.34
C GLU A 233 23.17 28.08 -14.83
N SER A 234 23.44 29.14 -14.07
CA SER A 234 24.51 30.09 -14.35
C SER A 234 25.90 29.52 -14.05
N ASP A 235 25.99 28.46 -13.23
CA ASP A 235 27.23 27.80 -12.83
C ASP A 235 27.05 26.28 -12.85
N ILE A 236 27.39 25.66 -13.98
CA ILE A 236 27.21 24.22 -14.21
C ILE A 236 28.05 23.33 -13.29
N ASP A 237 29.08 23.88 -12.66
CA ASP A 237 29.95 23.17 -11.71
C ASP A 237 29.44 23.30 -10.27
N GLU A 238 28.44 24.16 -10.01
CA GLU A 238 27.85 24.33 -8.68
C GLU A 238 26.96 23.12 -8.30
N PRO A 239 27.22 22.44 -7.17
CA PRO A 239 26.40 21.34 -6.72
C PRO A 239 24.96 21.77 -6.41
N ILE A 240 23.99 20.89 -6.70
CA ILE A 240 22.58 21.09 -6.31
C ILE A 240 22.49 21.19 -4.80
N LYS A 241 21.87 22.26 -4.31
CA LYS A 241 21.63 22.45 -2.88
C LYS A 241 20.26 21.88 -2.54
N MET A 242 20.27 20.83 -1.73
CA MET A 242 19.06 20.19 -1.24
C MET A 242 18.74 20.70 0.16
N LYS A 243 17.48 21.06 0.39
CA LYS A 243 16.95 21.42 1.70
C LYS A 243 15.65 20.67 1.96
N ILE A 244 15.60 19.96 3.09
CA ILE A 244 14.44 19.17 3.50
C ILE A 244 14.06 19.58 4.91
N ASP A 245 12.79 19.91 5.10
CA ASP A 245 12.26 20.24 6.42
C ASP A 245 11.30 19.15 6.89
N GLY A 246 11.28 18.91 8.20
CA GLY A 246 10.44 17.87 8.80
C GLY A 246 10.75 17.62 10.26
N GLN A 247 10.47 16.41 10.74
CA GLN A 247 10.63 16.03 12.14
C GLN A 247 11.20 14.62 12.28
N ASN A 248 11.78 14.33 13.44
CA ASN A 248 12.37 13.05 13.82
C ASN A 248 13.52 12.62 12.90
N MET A 249 14.37 13.55 12.46
CA MET A 249 15.56 13.24 11.66
C MET A 249 16.76 13.01 12.59
N ASN A 250 17.48 11.90 12.42
CA ASN A 250 18.61 11.50 13.28
C ASN A 250 19.95 11.64 12.56
N ASN A 251 20.84 12.51 13.06
CA ASN A 251 22.13 12.85 12.43
C ASN A 251 23.05 11.67 12.07
N GLU A 252 22.99 10.55 12.77
CA GLU A 252 23.94 9.45 12.56
C GLU A 252 23.66 8.65 11.29
N ASN A 253 22.40 8.40 10.97
CA ASN A 253 21.99 7.44 9.93
C ASN A 253 20.89 7.98 9.02
N PHE A 254 20.67 9.30 9.02
CA PHE A 254 19.69 9.93 8.16
C PHE A 254 20.06 9.75 6.69
N SER A 255 19.09 9.28 5.92
CA SER A 255 19.20 9.05 4.49
C SER A 255 17.93 9.54 3.80
N VAL A 256 18.09 9.97 2.56
CA VAL A 256 17.02 10.43 1.69
C VAL A 256 16.98 9.54 0.47
N LYS A 257 15.77 9.31 -0.04
CA LYS A 257 15.52 8.62 -1.29
C LYS A 257 14.83 9.59 -2.24
N ILE A 258 15.46 9.88 -3.37
CA ILE A 258 14.92 10.68 -4.47
C ILE A 258 14.34 9.71 -5.49
N ILE A 259 13.13 9.97 -5.96
CA ILE A 259 12.37 9.09 -6.86
C ILE A 259 11.90 9.92 -8.05
N ASP A 260 12.09 9.40 -9.26
CA ASP A 260 11.49 9.94 -10.49
C ASP A 260 9.99 9.59 -10.53
N LEU A 261 9.14 10.61 -10.60
CA LEU A 261 7.67 10.49 -10.65
C LEU A 261 7.13 10.50 -12.09
N GLY A 262 7.99 10.63 -13.09
CA GLY A 262 7.67 10.69 -14.51
C GLY A 262 7.51 12.10 -15.06
N GLN A 263 7.12 12.19 -16.33
CA GLN A 263 7.05 13.45 -17.08
C GLN A 263 6.02 14.44 -16.52
N LYS A 264 6.37 15.72 -16.56
CA LYS A 264 5.46 16.85 -16.33
C LYS A 264 4.45 16.93 -17.49
N SER A 265 3.24 16.39 -17.33
CA SER A 265 2.22 16.53 -18.39
C SER A 265 1.60 17.93 -18.40
N SER A 266 1.25 18.44 -19.60
CA SER A 266 0.46 19.68 -19.79
C SER A 266 -1.05 19.52 -19.56
N LYS A 267 -1.51 18.31 -19.23
CA LYS A 267 -2.89 18.01 -18.82
C LYS A 267 -2.87 16.94 -17.74
N GLN A 268 -3.25 17.31 -16.52
CA GLN A 268 -3.48 16.39 -15.41
C GLN A 268 -4.49 15.32 -15.82
N THR A 269 -4.00 14.15 -16.22
CA THR A 269 -4.65 12.89 -15.90
C THR A 269 -3.91 12.33 -14.71
N ASN A 270 -4.65 12.06 -13.62
CA ASN A 270 -4.16 11.29 -12.48
C ASN A 270 -3.66 9.93 -12.96
N MET A 271 -2.41 9.87 -13.42
CA MET A 271 -1.69 8.62 -13.60
C MET A 271 -0.85 8.46 -12.35
N GLY A 272 -1.44 7.81 -11.35
CA GLY A 272 -0.69 7.34 -10.19
C GLY A 272 0.34 6.32 -10.65
N LEU A 273 1.54 6.79 -11.01
CA LEU A 273 2.74 5.96 -11.02
C LEU A 273 3.15 5.71 -9.57
N ARG A 274 2.32 4.95 -8.85
CA ARG A 274 2.79 4.20 -7.69
C ARG A 274 3.17 2.84 -8.20
N GLN A 275 4.48 2.64 -8.38
CA GLN A 275 5.02 1.29 -8.43
C GLN A 275 4.46 0.56 -7.18
N PRO A 276 3.76 -0.58 -7.31
CA PRO A 276 3.43 -1.38 -6.15
C PRO A 276 4.73 -1.70 -5.40
N PHE A 277 4.68 -1.82 -4.06
CA PHE A 277 5.82 -2.28 -3.26
C PHE A 277 6.49 -3.53 -3.86
N SER A 278 5.78 -4.29 -4.70
CA SER A 278 6.22 -5.56 -5.28
C SER A 278 7.11 -5.50 -6.53
N ASN A 279 7.56 -4.33 -7.02
CA ASN A 279 8.58 -4.30 -8.09
C ASN A 279 10.03 -4.31 -7.57
N PHE A 280 10.24 -4.40 -6.25
CA PHE A 280 11.52 -4.84 -5.72
C PHE A 280 11.74 -6.29 -6.15
N ILE A 281 12.90 -6.56 -6.75
CA ILE A 281 13.29 -7.85 -7.33
C ILE A 281 12.91 -8.99 -6.36
N ARG A 282 11.92 -9.80 -6.75
CA ARG A 282 11.54 -11.05 -6.08
C ARG A 282 12.70 -12.06 -6.18
N LEU A 283 13.59 -12.08 -5.19
CA LEU A 283 14.49 -13.22 -5.01
C LEU A 283 13.71 -14.35 -4.34
N GLN A 284 13.21 -15.27 -5.16
CA GLN A 284 12.60 -16.52 -4.67
C GLN A 284 13.63 -17.42 -3.94
N PRO A 285 13.20 -18.31 -3.04
CA PRO A 285 14.01 -18.89 -1.95
C PRO A 285 15.01 -19.99 -2.35
N ASN A 286 15.44 -20.08 -3.62
CA ASN A 286 16.33 -21.15 -4.09
C ASN A 286 17.78 -20.73 -4.33
N HIS A 287 18.17 -19.50 -4.00
CA HIS A 287 19.60 -19.18 -3.93
C HIS A 287 20.08 -19.26 -2.48
N GLN A 288 20.97 -20.24 -2.25
CA GLN A 288 21.89 -20.26 -1.13
C GLN A 288 22.43 -18.85 -0.89
N LEU A 289 22.60 -18.49 0.38
CA LEU A 289 23.36 -17.31 0.80
C LEU A 289 24.79 -17.38 0.24
N THR A 290 24.98 -16.93 -0.99
CA THR A 290 26.17 -16.16 -1.31
C THR A 290 25.94 -14.79 -0.71
N LYS A 291 26.95 -14.28 0.01
CA LYS A 291 27.14 -12.85 0.23
C LYS A 291 27.11 -12.17 -1.13
N VAL A 292 25.93 -11.85 -1.64
CA VAL A 292 25.78 -10.93 -2.75
C VAL A 292 25.94 -9.58 -2.11
N THR A 293 27.11 -9.00 -2.33
CA THR A 293 27.36 -7.58 -2.15
C THR A 293 26.12 -6.80 -2.57
N GLN A 294 25.68 -5.85 -1.73
CA GLN A 294 24.73 -4.77 -2.06
C GLN A 294 25.32 -3.85 -3.14
N THR A 295 25.74 -4.42 -4.27
CA THR A 295 26.26 -3.70 -5.43
C THR A 295 25.13 -3.53 -6.42
N GLN A 296 24.67 -2.29 -6.52
CA GLN A 296 24.19 -1.66 -7.75
C GLN A 296 23.14 -2.45 -8.56
N TYR A 297 21.89 -2.36 -8.12
CA TYR A 297 20.83 -2.07 -9.07
C TYR A 297 20.40 -0.62 -8.81
N ILE A 298 21.03 0.32 -9.52
CA ILE A 298 20.41 1.62 -9.73
C ILE A 298 19.16 1.29 -10.56
N ASN A 299 18.01 1.15 -9.90
CA ASN A 299 16.76 1.43 -10.58
C ASN A 299 16.97 2.83 -11.16
N GLN A 300 16.94 3.00 -12.49
CA GLN A 300 17.18 4.30 -13.16
C GLN A 300 16.15 5.38 -12.79
N GLN A 301 15.34 5.14 -11.74
CA GLN A 301 14.25 5.93 -11.23
C GLN A 301 14.41 6.27 -9.73
N GLU A 302 15.46 5.79 -9.04
CA GLU A 302 15.67 6.05 -7.61
C GLU A 302 17.15 6.31 -7.24
N LEU A 303 17.39 7.27 -6.36
CA LEU A 303 18.71 7.55 -5.76
C LEU A 303 18.58 7.60 -4.22
N ILE A 304 19.45 6.89 -3.50
CA ILE A 304 19.55 6.99 -2.04
C ILE A 304 20.84 7.72 -1.66
N TYR A 305 20.69 8.81 -0.89
CA TYR A 305 21.79 9.65 -0.44
C TYR A 305 21.84 9.71 1.11
N PRO A 306 23.04 9.76 1.74
CA PRO A 306 24.37 9.59 1.13
C PRO A 306 24.56 8.15 0.59
N PRO A 307 25.34 7.89 -0.46
CA PRO A 307 25.74 6.51 -0.83
C PRO A 307 26.46 5.76 0.32
N GLU A 308 26.38 4.42 0.30
CA GLU A 308 26.95 3.57 1.36
C GLU A 308 28.48 3.48 1.34
N ASP A 309 29.11 3.89 0.24
CA ASP A 309 30.57 3.88 0.05
C ASP A 309 31.33 4.94 0.88
N GLN A 310 30.62 5.74 1.69
CA GLN A 310 31.14 6.75 2.62
C GLN A 310 31.98 7.87 1.98
N GLN A 311 31.97 8.00 0.64
CA GLN A 311 32.72 9.07 -0.05
C GLN A 311 31.95 10.38 -0.16
N SER A 312 30.65 10.37 0.13
CA SER A 312 29.79 11.54 0.04
C SER A 312 29.74 12.33 1.35
N ASN A 313 29.48 13.63 1.24
CA ASN A 313 29.30 14.48 2.40
C ASN A 313 28.05 14.06 3.20
N PRO A 314 28.12 14.00 4.55
CA PRO A 314 26.97 13.66 5.36
C PRO A 314 25.89 14.75 5.26
N ILE A 315 24.64 14.37 5.50
CA ILE A 315 23.51 15.30 5.56
C ILE A 315 23.60 16.08 6.89
N SER A 316 23.67 17.41 6.81
CA SER A 316 23.67 18.27 7.98
C SER A 316 22.24 18.53 8.44
N ILE A 317 21.88 18.12 9.66
CA ILE A 317 20.57 18.43 10.25
C ILE A 317 20.72 19.48 11.34
N GLN A 318 19.88 20.51 11.25
CA GLN A 318 19.70 21.56 12.26
C GLN A 318 18.36 21.39 12.96
N GLY A 319 18.32 21.68 14.26
CA GLY A 319 17.13 21.54 15.11
C GLY A 319 17.19 20.31 16.02
N GLN A 320 16.28 20.25 16.98
CA GLN A 320 16.21 19.14 17.94
C GLN A 320 15.22 18.07 17.47
N PRO A 321 15.45 16.78 17.78
CA PRO A 321 14.45 15.73 17.57
C PRO A 321 13.10 16.10 18.22
N GLN A 322 11.99 15.80 17.56
CA GLN A 322 10.61 16.20 17.92
C GLN A 322 10.22 17.68 17.75
N SER A 323 11.16 18.54 17.35
CA SER A 323 10.86 19.88 16.84
C SER A 323 10.97 19.91 15.32
N GLN A 324 10.60 21.03 14.69
CA GLN A 324 10.89 21.23 13.28
C GLN A 324 12.41 21.23 13.06
N GLN A 325 12.88 20.35 12.18
CA GLN A 325 14.27 20.18 11.79
C GLN A 325 14.44 20.55 10.32
N SER A 326 15.66 20.98 9.95
CA SER A 326 16.05 21.27 8.58
C SER A 326 17.32 20.53 8.24
N ALA A 327 17.25 19.66 7.24
CA ALA A 327 18.35 18.90 6.68
C ALA A 327 18.86 19.58 5.40
N SER A 328 20.17 19.69 5.24
CA SER A 328 20.79 20.28 4.05
C SER A 328 22.00 19.46 3.60
N PHE A 329 22.12 19.28 2.28
CA PHE A 329 23.18 18.52 1.65
C PHE A 329 23.36 18.95 0.19
N LYS A 330 24.47 18.52 -0.42
CA LYS A 330 24.83 18.87 -1.79
C LYS A 330 24.98 17.62 -2.64
N ILE A 331 24.46 17.67 -3.87
CA ILE A 331 24.63 16.62 -4.87
C ILE A 331 25.43 17.19 -6.04
N ASN A 332 26.58 16.57 -6.32
CA ASN A 332 27.54 17.07 -7.33
C ASN A 332 27.20 16.61 -8.75
N ASP A 333 26.33 15.62 -8.91
CA ASP A 333 26.01 15.02 -10.21
C ASP A 333 24.54 15.29 -10.57
N LEU A 334 24.32 16.05 -11.64
CA LEU A 334 23.00 16.38 -12.20
C LEU A 334 22.50 15.33 -13.19
N THR A 335 23.33 14.39 -13.64
CA THR A 335 22.99 13.48 -14.75
C THR A 335 21.79 12.58 -14.46
N PHE A 336 21.40 12.42 -13.19
CA PHE A 336 20.25 11.63 -12.81
C PHE A 336 18.92 12.43 -12.70
N ILE A 337 18.95 13.76 -12.76
CA ILE A 337 17.76 14.61 -12.66
C ILE A 337 17.53 15.37 -13.96
N ASP A 338 16.60 14.88 -14.78
CA ASP A 338 15.98 15.65 -15.87
C ASP A 338 14.88 16.55 -15.29
N TYR A 339 15.27 17.59 -14.56
CA TYR A 339 14.33 18.48 -13.90
C TYR A 339 13.53 19.34 -14.88
N ASN A 340 13.91 19.38 -16.16
CA ASN A 340 13.15 20.08 -17.20
C ASN A 340 11.90 19.30 -17.55
N ASN A 341 12.04 17.99 -17.78
CA ASN A 341 10.95 17.16 -18.26
C ASN A 341 10.23 16.36 -17.16
N ASN A 342 10.90 16.02 -16.06
CA ASN A 342 10.37 15.09 -15.05
C ASN A 342 10.03 15.76 -13.72
N GLN A 343 9.10 15.16 -13.00
CA GLN A 343 8.80 15.46 -11.61
C GLN A 343 9.54 14.50 -10.69
N TYR A 344 9.98 14.98 -9.54
CA TYR A 344 10.72 14.18 -8.57
C TYR A 344 10.04 14.24 -7.21
N GLY A 345 10.28 13.20 -6.41
CA GLY A 345 9.80 13.12 -5.05
C GLY A 345 10.86 12.61 -4.09
N ILE A 346 10.63 12.85 -2.80
CA ILE A 346 11.52 12.54 -1.70
C ILE A 346 10.81 11.65 -0.68
N LEU A 347 11.55 10.66 -0.19
CA LEU A 347 11.33 9.97 1.07
C LEU A 347 12.59 10.09 1.94
N ALA A 348 12.46 9.81 3.23
CA ALA A 348 13.58 9.82 4.16
C ALA A 348 13.51 8.66 5.17
N SER A 349 14.67 8.29 5.72
CA SER A 349 14.82 7.21 6.68
C SER A 349 15.97 7.48 7.65
N ASN A 350 15.80 7.10 8.92
CA ASN A 350 16.87 7.11 9.92
C ASN A 350 17.68 5.81 9.98
N GLU A 351 17.30 4.82 9.19
CA GLU A 351 17.86 3.47 9.25
C GLU A 351 18.10 2.86 7.87
N ARG A 352 17.78 3.62 6.80
CA ARG A 352 17.92 3.21 5.39
C ARG A 352 17.11 1.97 5.02
N ARG A 353 16.14 1.58 5.87
CA ARG A 353 15.24 0.43 5.65
C ARG A 353 13.84 0.89 5.29
N ILE A 354 13.18 1.60 6.21
CA ILE A 354 11.82 2.11 6.01
C ILE A 354 11.91 3.57 5.59
N PHE A 355 11.43 3.86 4.39
CA PHE A 355 11.42 5.21 3.82
C PHE A 355 10.02 5.81 3.88
N ALA A 356 9.92 6.98 4.52
CA ALA A 356 8.66 7.67 4.73
C ALA A 356 8.73 9.12 4.24
N GLY A 357 7.58 9.70 3.91
CA GLY A 357 7.48 11.08 3.44
C GLY A 357 6.37 11.84 4.13
N ILE A 358 5.30 12.13 3.38
CA ILE A 358 4.19 12.97 3.85
C ILE A 358 3.51 12.34 5.06
N GLY A 359 3.41 13.12 6.15
CA GLY A 359 2.78 12.68 7.39
C GLY A 359 3.47 11.47 8.04
N GLY A 360 4.73 11.22 7.67
CA GLY A 360 5.51 10.09 8.15
C GLY A 360 5.00 8.74 7.67
N LYS A 361 4.21 8.67 6.59
CA LYS A 361 3.70 7.40 6.05
C LYS A 361 4.74 6.72 5.15
N GLU A 362 4.93 5.42 5.35
CA GLU A 362 5.80 4.59 4.51
C GLU A 362 5.38 4.69 3.04
N GLY A 363 6.36 4.92 2.16
CA GLY A 363 6.14 5.00 0.71
C GLY A 363 5.30 6.18 0.23
N LYS A 364 4.79 7.05 1.12
CA LYS A 364 4.02 8.25 0.70
C LYS A 364 4.96 9.40 0.41
N VAL A 365 5.31 9.49 -0.88
CA VAL A 365 6.29 10.43 -1.43
C VAL A 365 5.90 11.89 -1.21
N MET A 366 6.87 12.73 -0.88
CA MET A 366 6.78 14.19 -0.88
C MET A 366 7.30 14.75 -2.20
N ASN A 367 6.56 15.63 -2.88
CA ASN A 367 7.07 16.27 -4.10
C ASN A 367 8.31 17.12 -3.80
N LEU A 368 9.31 17.03 -4.67
CA LEU A 368 10.50 17.87 -4.64
C LEU A 368 10.22 19.17 -5.41
N GLU A 369 10.20 20.29 -4.70
CA GLU A 369 10.18 21.61 -5.34
C GLU A 369 11.56 21.88 -5.95
N ILE A 370 11.61 22.37 -7.20
CA ILE A 370 12.87 22.71 -7.86
C ILE A 370 12.84 24.20 -8.18
N GLN A 371 13.81 24.93 -7.64
CA GLN A 371 14.03 26.36 -7.91
C GLN A 371 15.27 26.51 -8.79
N ILE A 372 15.11 27.19 -9.92
CA ILE A 372 16.16 27.42 -10.90
C ILE A 372 16.64 28.87 -10.76
N ILE A 373 17.94 29.06 -10.58
CA ILE A 373 18.59 30.38 -10.65
C ILE A 373 19.16 30.51 -12.07
N GLN A 374 18.56 31.39 -12.86
CA GLN A 374 19.00 31.71 -14.21
C GLN A 374 20.04 32.85 -14.19
N PRO A 375 20.92 32.93 -15.20
CA PRO A 375 21.83 34.04 -15.34
C PRO A 375 21.05 35.34 -15.55
N GLU A 376 21.37 36.38 -14.78
CA GLU A 376 20.80 37.72 -15.00
C GLU A 376 21.15 38.20 -16.42
N GLY A 377 20.15 38.21 -17.30
CA GLY A 377 20.21 38.94 -18.58
C GLY A 377 19.91 38.12 -19.84
N ILE A 378 18.66 37.64 -19.99
CA ILE A 378 17.94 37.64 -21.27
C ILE A 378 16.47 37.94 -20.94
N GLU A 379 16.02 39.17 -21.22
CA GLU A 379 14.58 39.44 -21.37
C GLU A 379 14.14 38.68 -22.63
N GLU A 380 13.34 37.63 -22.48
CA GLU A 380 12.63 37.06 -23.64
C GLU A 380 11.60 38.10 -24.09
N GLU A 381 11.88 38.78 -25.20
CA GLU A 381 10.89 39.61 -25.90
C GLU A 381 9.70 38.71 -26.27
N GLU A 382 8.51 39.06 -25.78
CA GLU A 382 7.25 38.43 -26.20
C GLU A 382 7.07 38.66 -27.71
N GLU A 383 7.30 37.63 -28.54
CA GLU A 383 6.89 37.65 -29.95
C GLU A 383 5.36 37.71 -30.05
N GLN A 384 4.84 38.92 -30.28
CA GLN A 384 3.47 39.15 -30.72
C GLN A 384 3.29 38.54 -32.12
N LYS A 385 2.49 37.49 -32.23
CA LYS A 385 1.99 37.00 -33.53
C LYS A 385 0.86 37.91 -33.99
N GLU A 386 1.16 38.75 -34.99
CA GLU A 386 0.16 39.41 -35.83
C GLU A 386 -0.52 38.33 -36.71
N GLU A 387 -1.85 38.24 -36.65
CA GLU A 387 -2.66 37.47 -37.60
C GLU A 387 -2.91 38.33 -38.85
N GLU A 388 -2.34 37.94 -39.99
CA GLU A 388 -2.70 38.49 -41.30
C GLU A 388 -4.05 37.93 -41.75
N GLU A 389 -5.05 38.81 -41.92
CA GLU A 389 -6.30 38.50 -42.62
C GLU A 389 -6.08 38.57 -44.15
N GLU A 390 -6.16 37.43 -44.84
CA GLU A 390 -6.41 37.41 -46.29
C GLU A 390 -7.87 37.02 -46.56
N GLU A 391 -8.60 37.96 -47.17
CA GLU A 391 -9.98 37.81 -47.66
C GLU A 391 -10.09 36.72 -48.73
N VAL A 392 -11.07 35.81 -48.58
CA VAL A 392 -11.66 35.09 -49.72
C VAL A 392 -13.17 35.31 -49.74
N ILE A 393 -13.60 36.01 -50.79
CA ILE A 393 -14.96 36.39 -51.13
C ILE A 393 -15.79 35.14 -51.44
N VAL A 394 -16.92 34.94 -50.75
CA VAL A 394 -17.96 33.97 -51.16
C VAL A 394 -19.29 34.69 -51.40
N GLU A 395 -19.76 34.52 -52.65
CA GLU A 395 -20.97 35.05 -53.24
C GLU A 395 -22.25 34.53 -52.55
N LYS A 396 -23.20 35.43 -52.27
CA LYS A 396 -24.53 35.15 -51.71
C LYS A 396 -25.48 34.62 -52.79
N VAL A 397 -26.13 33.46 -52.60
CA VAL A 397 -27.55 33.26 -52.99
C VAL A 397 -28.26 32.27 -52.03
N ILE A 398 -29.52 32.59 -51.74
CA ILE A 398 -30.40 32.13 -50.64
C ILE A 398 -31.29 30.95 -51.07
N VAL A 399 -31.55 29.97 -50.17
CA VAL A 399 -32.83 29.23 -50.05
C VAL A 399 -33.03 28.73 -48.58
N PRO A 400 -34.24 28.44 -48.08
CA PRO A 400 -34.78 29.03 -46.85
C PRO A 400 -34.90 28.06 -45.66
N ALA A 401 -35.11 28.65 -44.47
CA ALA A 401 -35.17 27.98 -43.16
C ALA A 401 -36.32 26.97 -42.97
N PRO A 402 -36.15 26.03 -42.02
CA PRO A 402 -37.24 25.59 -41.16
C PRO A 402 -36.93 25.83 -39.66
N LYS A 403 -37.78 26.68 -39.09
CA LYS A 403 -38.42 26.67 -37.74
C LYS A 403 -37.63 26.12 -36.54
N GLU A 404 -37.31 27.08 -35.67
CA GLU A 404 -37.14 27.06 -34.20
C GLU A 404 -37.24 25.70 -33.48
N GLY A 405 -36.10 25.26 -32.93
CA GLY A 405 -36.03 24.33 -31.80
C GLY A 405 -35.54 25.07 -30.54
N LEU A 406 -36.24 24.91 -29.43
CA LEU A 406 -35.89 25.52 -28.14
C LEU A 406 -34.52 25.05 -27.63
N SER A 407 -33.72 25.99 -27.13
CA SER A 407 -32.44 25.73 -26.47
C SER A 407 -32.60 24.82 -25.25
N ILE A 408 -31.80 23.74 -25.19
CA ILE A 408 -31.67 22.77 -24.08
C ILE A 408 -31.50 23.44 -22.72
N TYR A 409 -30.96 24.66 -22.70
CA TYR A 409 -30.71 25.41 -21.47
C TYR A 409 -32.01 25.83 -20.74
N ILE A 410 -33.11 26.06 -21.47
CA ILE A 410 -34.41 26.42 -20.89
C ILE A 410 -35.12 25.19 -20.30
N VAL A 411 -34.88 24.00 -20.87
CA VAL A 411 -35.45 22.74 -20.39
C VAL A 411 -34.82 22.33 -19.06
N MET A 412 -33.50 22.50 -18.92
CA MET A 412 -32.77 22.14 -17.71
C MET A 412 -33.10 23.05 -16.51
N SER A 413 -33.44 24.33 -16.73
CA SER A 413 -33.80 25.22 -15.62
C SER A 413 -35.18 24.91 -15.04
N LYS A 414 -36.16 24.51 -15.87
CA LYS A 414 -37.51 24.15 -15.40
C LYS A 414 -37.62 22.78 -14.72
N ILE A 415 -36.76 21.83 -15.05
CA ILE A 415 -36.71 20.52 -14.37
C ILE A 415 -36.27 20.66 -12.91
N LYS A 416 -35.38 21.63 -12.62
CA LYS A 416 -34.88 21.89 -11.27
C LYS A 416 -35.96 22.45 -10.33
N GLU A 417 -36.91 23.24 -10.86
CA GLU A 417 -38.08 23.74 -10.11
C GLU A 417 -39.12 22.64 -9.85
N PHE A 418 -39.25 21.65 -10.74
CA PHE A 418 -40.26 20.61 -10.60
C PHE A 418 -39.86 19.49 -9.62
N CYS A 419 -38.56 19.15 -9.53
CA CYS A 419 -38.06 18.13 -8.60
C CYS A 419 -38.14 18.51 -7.10
N GLN A 420 -38.50 19.75 -6.76
CA GLN A 420 -38.67 20.19 -5.36
C GLN A 420 -40.11 20.09 -4.85
N SER A 421 -41.10 19.77 -5.69
CA SER A 421 -42.49 19.56 -5.27
C SER A 421 -42.85 18.08 -5.28
N GLY A 422 -42.65 17.41 -4.15
CA GLY A 422 -42.89 15.98 -3.97
C GLY A 422 -44.36 15.56 -4.16
N THR A 423 -44.81 15.41 -5.40
CA THR A 423 -46.11 14.84 -5.75
C THR A 423 -45.97 13.71 -6.78
N ALA A 424 -46.91 12.77 -6.75
CA ALA A 424 -46.90 11.51 -7.50
C ALA A 424 -46.86 11.63 -9.04
N GLY A 425 -46.88 12.85 -9.60
CA GLY A 425 -46.74 13.11 -11.04
C GLY A 425 -45.30 12.98 -11.58
N GLY A 426 -44.27 13.06 -10.74
CA GLY A 426 -42.87 13.01 -11.19
C GLY A 426 -42.41 11.64 -11.72
N LEU A 427 -42.98 10.55 -11.21
CA LEU A 427 -42.59 9.18 -11.58
C LEU A 427 -43.11 8.77 -12.97
N ALA A 428 -44.24 9.31 -13.42
CA ALA A 428 -44.80 9.01 -14.74
C ALA A 428 -44.00 9.67 -15.89
N LEU A 429 -43.43 10.85 -15.65
CA LEU A 429 -42.59 11.55 -16.62
C LEU A 429 -41.17 10.98 -16.73
N LEU A 430 -40.62 10.45 -15.63
CA LEU A 430 -39.32 9.77 -15.64
C LEU A 430 -39.37 8.47 -16.45
N ALA A 431 -40.47 7.71 -16.37
CA ALA A 431 -40.69 6.51 -17.15
C ALA A 431 -40.80 6.78 -18.66
N LEU A 432 -41.45 7.89 -19.05
CA LEU A 432 -41.55 8.36 -20.44
C LEU A 432 -40.19 8.81 -21.00
N PHE A 433 -39.36 9.45 -20.16
CA PHE A 433 -37.99 9.84 -20.55
C PHE A 433 -37.06 8.64 -20.74
N ILE A 434 -37.14 7.64 -19.85
CA ILE A 434 -36.36 6.40 -19.97
C ILE A 434 -36.77 5.63 -21.23
N SER A 435 -38.06 5.59 -21.58
CA SER A 435 -38.52 4.93 -22.81
C SER A 435 -38.05 5.65 -24.09
N LEU A 436 -37.96 6.99 -24.06
CA LEU A 436 -37.45 7.79 -25.19
C LEU A 436 -35.94 7.63 -25.37
N LEU A 437 -35.15 7.55 -24.28
CA LEU A 437 -33.72 7.27 -24.34
C LEU A 437 -33.41 5.85 -24.85
N THR A 438 -34.21 4.84 -24.47
CA THR A 438 -34.04 3.48 -25.00
C THR A 438 -34.35 3.36 -26.50
N CYS A 439 -35.23 4.22 -27.04
CA CYS A 439 -35.52 4.28 -28.47
C CYS A 439 -34.36 4.91 -29.29
N CYS A 440 -33.59 5.84 -28.70
CA CYS A 440 -32.45 6.45 -29.38
C CYS A 440 -31.21 5.55 -29.40
N CYS A 441 -31.05 4.62 -28.45
CA CYS A 441 -29.91 3.68 -28.41
C CYS A 441 -30.03 2.49 -29.39
N LEU A 442 -31.22 2.23 -29.96
CA LEU A 442 -31.45 1.12 -30.89
C LEU A 442 -31.17 1.46 -32.38
N PHE A 443 -30.84 2.71 -32.70
CA PHE A 443 -30.55 3.16 -34.08
C PHE A 443 -29.06 3.38 -34.39
N LEU A 444 -28.16 3.03 -33.47
CA LEU A 444 -26.70 3.05 -33.69
C LEU A 444 -26.15 1.62 -33.59
N SER A 445 -26.52 0.77 -34.54
CA SER A 445 -25.91 -0.55 -34.74
C SER A 445 -25.97 -0.96 -36.21
N CYS A 446 -24.79 -0.87 -36.85
CA CYS A 446 -24.32 -1.47 -38.11
C CYS A 446 -24.84 -0.98 -39.48
N PRO A 447 -24.01 -1.10 -40.55
CA PRO A 447 -22.54 -1.17 -40.62
C PRO A 447 -21.88 0.14 -41.07
#